data_AF-A0A2V8QUC8-F1
#
_entry.id   AF-A0A2V8QUC8-F1
#
_cell.length_a   1.000
_cell.length_b   1.000
_cell.length_c   1.000
_cell.angle_alpha   90.00
_cell.angle_beta   90.00
_cell.angle_gamma   90.00
#
_symmetry.space_group_name_H-M   'P 1'
#
loop_
_entity.id
_entity.type
_entity.pdbx_description
1 polymer ?
#
loop_
_entity_poly.entity_id
_entity_poly.type
_entity_poly.pdbx_seq_one_letter_code
_entity_poly.pdbx_strand_id
1 'polypeptide(L)'
;MYVVDHKPDPVKLVIDPPSGWKIVNGRTDRPGQTEWQFQNWDILIDTPTEIAPDWTEDIFQVDGKKYHVVVHSFGSEGGKRPGLVRDIEKIVRAETAMWGPPDFDEYTFLIHYAADDESGDGMEHLTSTQIIE
;
A
#
# COMPACT_ATOMS: atom_id res chain seq x y z
N MET A 1 3.10 19.89 -3.36
CA MET A 1 2.37 20.89 -2.54
C MET A 1 1.08 21.22 -3.26
N TYR A 2 -0.04 21.33 -2.54
CA TYR A 2 -1.33 21.65 -3.16
C TYR A 2 -1.31 23.06 -3.74
N VAL A 3 -1.79 23.21 -4.98
CA VAL A 3 -2.01 24.52 -5.61
C VAL A 3 -3.51 24.80 -5.60
N VAL A 4 -3.90 25.87 -4.94
CA VAL A 4 -5.31 26.27 -4.78
C VAL A 4 -5.99 26.37 -6.14
N ASP A 5 -7.18 25.77 -6.27
CA ASP A 5 -8.01 25.72 -7.49
C ASP A 5 -7.46 24.84 -8.64
N HIS A 6 -6.34 24.15 -8.42
CA HIS A 6 -5.74 23.24 -9.40
C HIS A 6 -5.89 21.76 -9.01
N LYS A 7 -6.91 21.41 -8.22
CA LYS A 7 -7.21 20.01 -7.89
C LYS A 7 -7.31 19.10 -9.13
N PRO A 8 -8.02 19.47 -10.21
CA PRO A 8 -8.23 18.57 -11.34
C PRO A 8 -6.99 18.36 -12.22
N ASP A 9 -5.92 19.14 -12.02
CA ASP A 9 -4.74 19.08 -12.88
C ASP A 9 -3.95 17.79 -12.60
N PRO A 10 -3.41 17.15 -13.66
CA PRO A 10 -2.60 15.95 -13.49
C PRO A 10 -1.33 16.27 -12.69
N VAL A 11 -0.93 15.32 -11.84
CA VAL A 11 0.22 15.49 -10.94
C VAL A 11 1.27 14.43 -11.21
N LYS A 12 2.51 14.87 -11.44
CA LYS A 12 3.68 13.99 -11.49
C LYS A 12 4.33 13.92 -10.11
N LEU A 13 4.46 12.72 -9.57
CA LEU A 13 5.30 12.44 -8.39
C LEU A 13 6.64 11.87 -8.87
N VAL A 14 7.74 12.43 -8.38
CA VAL A 14 9.11 11.90 -8.57
C VAL A 14 9.75 11.79 -7.20
N ILE A 15 10.30 10.63 -6.88
CA ILE A 15 10.94 10.35 -5.61
C ILE A 15 12.41 10.00 -5.87
N ASP A 16 13.30 10.72 -5.18
CA ASP A 16 14.72 10.42 -5.12
C ASP A 16 15.02 9.82 -3.73
N PRO A 17 15.03 8.48 -3.58
CA PRO A 17 15.19 7.85 -2.28
C PRO A 17 16.66 7.86 -1.85
N PRO A 18 16.97 7.76 -0.54
CA PRO A 18 18.32 7.49 -0.07
C PRO A 18 18.90 6.24 -0.74
N SER A 19 20.23 6.22 -0.94
CA SER A 19 20.90 5.10 -1.59
C SER A 19 20.59 3.76 -0.90
N GLY A 20 20.16 2.77 -1.69
CA GLY A 20 19.80 1.44 -1.23
C GLY A 20 18.40 1.29 -0.64
N TRP A 21 17.64 2.39 -0.47
CA TRP A 21 16.27 2.32 0.01
C TRP A 21 15.32 1.89 -1.10
N LYS A 22 14.25 1.19 -0.69
CA LYS A 22 13.19 0.71 -1.55
C LYS A 22 11.96 1.61 -1.40
N ILE A 23 11.19 1.75 -2.46
CA ILE A 23 9.93 2.51 -2.46
C ILE A 23 8.78 1.53 -2.71
N VAL A 24 7.70 1.69 -1.94
CA VAL A 24 6.39 1.17 -2.29
C VAL A 24 5.38 2.31 -2.22
N ASN A 25 4.56 2.41 -3.26
CA ASN A 25 3.42 3.29 -3.35
C ASN A 25 2.13 2.44 -3.39
N GLY A 26 1.03 2.91 -2.82
CA GLY A 26 -0.25 2.19 -2.79
C GLY A 26 -0.78 1.78 -4.18
N ARG A 27 -0.26 2.41 -5.24
CA ARG A 27 -0.52 2.13 -6.65
C ARG A 27 0.76 1.74 -7.41
N THR A 28 1.64 0.94 -6.81
CA THR A 28 2.89 0.53 -7.47
C THR A 28 2.60 -0.45 -8.60
N ASP A 29 2.88 -0.06 -9.84
CA ASP A 29 2.68 -0.92 -11.00
C ASP A 29 3.86 -1.89 -11.21
N ARG A 30 5.06 -1.53 -10.71
CA ARG A 30 6.28 -2.34 -10.86
C ARG A 30 7.35 -2.07 -9.77
N PRO A 31 8.20 -3.06 -9.47
CA PRO A 31 9.35 -2.88 -8.58
C PRO A 31 10.30 -1.77 -9.08
N GLY A 32 10.84 -0.98 -8.15
CA GLY A 32 11.84 0.05 -8.44
C GLY A 32 11.29 1.30 -9.15
N GLN A 33 9.97 1.47 -9.20
CA GLN A 33 9.35 2.69 -9.69
C GLN A 33 9.71 3.88 -8.79
N THR A 34 10.11 4.99 -9.40
CA THR A 34 10.45 6.26 -8.73
C THR A 34 9.59 7.42 -9.23
N GLU A 35 8.75 7.18 -10.24
CA GLU A 35 7.89 8.19 -10.86
C GLU A 35 6.47 7.67 -11.04
N TRP A 36 5.49 8.53 -10.77
CA TRP A 36 4.06 8.25 -10.95
C TRP A 36 3.37 9.43 -11.61
N GLN A 37 2.34 9.12 -12.39
CA GLN A 37 1.43 10.10 -12.99
C GLN A 37 0.05 9.87 -12.41
N PHE A 38 -0.49 10.89 -11.74
CA PHE A 38 -1.82 10.88 -11.17
C PHE A 38 -2.74 11.78 -12.00
N GLN A 39 -4.00 11.37 -12.13
CA GLN A 39 -4.98 12.10 -12.93
C GLN A 39 -5.30 13.47 -12.33
N ASN A 40 -5.24 13.60 -11.01
CA ASN A 40 -5.56 14.81 -10.27
C ASN A 40 -4.92 14.76 -8.86
N TRP A 41 -5.01 15.87 -8.13
CA TRP A 41 -4.48 16.00 -6.77
C TRP A 41 -5.14 15.03 -5.77
N ASP A 42 -6.44 14.79 -5.89
CA ASP A 42 -7.17 13.94 -4.95
C ASP A 42 -6.69 12.47 -5.00
N ILE A 43 -6.40 11.94 -6.21
CA ILE A 43 -5.81 10.59 -6.33
C ILE A 43 -4.40 10.52 -5.74
N LEU A 44 -3.57 11.56 -5.95
CA LEU A 44 -2.21 11.57 -5.38
C LEU A 44 -2.23 11.49 -3.86
N ILE A 45 -3.04 12.33 -3.20
CA ILE A 45 -3.06 12.39 -1.73
C ILE A 45 -3.74 11.18 -1.09
N ASP A 46 -4.54 10.44 -1.86
CA ASP A 46 -5.13 9.18 -1.47
C ASP A 46 -4.23 7.98 -1.81
N THR A 47 -2.96 8.20 -2.19
CA THR A 47 -2.03 7.11 -2.50
C THR A 47 -0.82 7.16 -1.59
N PRO A 48 -0.84 6.45 -0.44
CA PRO A 48 0.27 6.43 0.51
C PRO A 48 1.55 5.91 -0.13
N THR A 49 2.69 6.37 0.38
CA THR A 49 4.02 5.94 -0.07
C THR A 49 4.91 5.66 1.13
N GLU A 50 5.49 4.47 1.15
CA GLU A 50 6.47 4.04 2.14
C GLU A 50 7.85 3.94 1.46
N ILE A 51 8.86 4.51 2.12
CA ILE A 51 10.26 4.47 1.64
C ILE A 51 11.11 4.03 2.82
N ALA A 52 11.76 2.87 2.68
CA ALA A 52 12.48 2.23 3.78
C ALA A 52 13.71 1.47 3.27
N PRO A 53 14.74 1.24 4.11
CA PRO A 53 15.90 0.42 3.74
C PRO A 53 15.50 -1.04 3.51
N ASP A 54 14.46 -1.52 4.17
CA ASP A 54 13.92 -2.85 3.94
C ASP A 54 12.41 -2.92 4.19
N TRP A 55 11.77 -3.77 3.41
CA TRP A 55 10.40 -4.21 3.57
C TRP A 55 10.24 -5.51 2.82
N THR A 56 9.15 -6.21 3.11
CA THR A 56 8.83 -7.50 2.50
C THR A 56 7.50 -7.42 1.78
N GLU A 57 7.34 -8.16 0.69
CA GLU A 57 6.09 -8.23 -0.08
C GLU A 57 5.67 -9.69 -0.23
N ASP A 58 4.38 -9.94 0.01
CA ASP A 58 3.69 -11.17 -0.40
C ASP A 58 2.56 -10.79 -1.36
N ILE A 59 2.23 -11.69 -2.28
CA ILE A 59 1.16 -11.48 -3.25
C ILE A 59 0.21 -12.68 -3.20
N PHE A 60 -1.10 -12.41 -3.18
CA PHE A 60 -2.14 -13.41 -3.39
C PHE A 60 -3.18 -12.91 -4.39
N GLN A 61 -4.05 -13.81 -4.87
CA GLN A 61 -5.10 -13.48 -5.83
C GLN A 61 -6.46 -14.03 -5.41
N VAL A 62 -7.49 -13.20 -5.56
CA VAL A 62 -8.90 -13.54 -5.35
C VAL A 62 -9.69 -12.95 -6.51
N ASP A 63 -10.54 -13.76 -7.15
CA ASP A 63 -11.44 -13.35 -8.25
C ASP A 63 -10.76 -12.57 -9.38
N GLY A 64 -9.52 -12.95 -9.72
CA GLY A 64 -8.73 -12.31 -10.77
C GLY A 64 -8.10 -10.98 -10.39
N LYS A 65 -8.23 -10.56 -9.12
CA LYS A 65 -7.62 -9.34 -8.56
C LYS A 65 -6.36 -9.71 -7.78
N LYS A 66 -5.35 -8.84 -7.84
CA LYS A 66 -4.06 -9.04 -7.18
C LYS A 66 -4.01 -8.24 -5.88
N TYR A 67 -3.58 -8.88 -4.81
CA TYR A 67 -3.45 -8.24 -3.50
C TYR A 67 -2.01 -8.31 -3.03
N HIS A 68 -1.45 -7.16 -2.69
CA HIS A 68 -0.10 -7.01 -2.16
C HIS A 68 -0.19 -6.84 -0.65
N VAL A 69 0.61 -7.62 0.09
CA VAL A 69 0.78 -7.45 1.53
C VAL A 69 2.22 -7.05 1.76
N VAL A 70 2.41 -5.77 2.06
CA VAL A 70 3.72 -5.18 2.29
C VAL A 70 3.90 -4.94 3.78
N VAL A 71 4.96 -5.52 4.33
CA VAL A 71 5.27 -5.42 5.75
C VAL A 71 6.61 -4.76 5.93
N HIS A 72 6.59 -3.60 6.58
CA HIS A 72 7.75 -2.93 7.13
C HIS A 72 7.80 -3.21 8.64
N SER A 73 8.88 -3.87 9.10
CA SER A 73 9.11 -4.18 10.50
C SER A 73 10.61 -4.19 10.76
N PHE A 74 11.02 -3.66 11.91
CA PHE A 74 12.38 -3.76 12.43
C PHE A 74 12.58 -4.96 13.38
N GLY A 75 11.51 -5.70 13.68
CA GLY A 75 11.46 -6.76 14.68
C GLY A 75 11.25 -8.15 14.10
N SER A 76 10.72 -9.06 14.92
CA SER A 76 10.56 -10.47 14.58
C SER A 76 9.27 -10.79 13.81
N GLU A 77 8.43 -9.77 13.60
CA GLU A 77 7.07 -9.89 13.05
C GLU A 77 7.10 -10.42 11.62
N GLY A 78 8.20 -10.19 10.90
CA GLY A 78 8.46 -10.79 9.60
C GLY A 78 8.34 -12.34 9.58
N GLY A 79 8.56 -13.02 10.71
CA GLY A 79 8.37 -14.46 10.83
C GLY A 79 6.90 -14.92 10.87
N LYS A 80 5.96 -14.01 11.18
CA LYS A 80 4.51 -14.29 11.25
C LYS A 80 3.78 -13.99 9.94
N ARG A 81 4.46 -13.40 8.94
CA ARG A 81 3.93 -13.01 7.63
C ARG A 81 3.05 -14.06 6.95
N PRO A 82 3.46 -15.33 6.84
CA PRO A 82 2.62 -16.33 6.17
C PRO A 82 1.25 -16.52 6.83
N GLY A 83 1.18 -16.37 8.15
CA GLY A 83 -0.08 -16.38 8.89
C GLY A 83 -0.92 -15.14 8.61
N LEU A 84 -0.29 -13.96 8.66
CA LEU A 84 -0.92 -12.67 8.36
C LEU A 84 -1.53 -12.64 6.96
N VAL A 85 -0.77 -13.01 5.93
CA VAL A 85 -1.25 -13.04 4.52
C VAL A 85 -2.43 -13.98 4.37
N ARG A 86 -2.35 -15.19 4.94
CA ARG A 86 -3.45 -16.16 4.90
C ARG A 86 -4.71 -15.61 5.56
N ASP A 87 -4.58 -14.88 6.67
CA ASP A 87 -5.72 -14.36 7.41
C ASP A 87 -6.32 -13.11 6.74
N ILE A 88 -5.50 -12.25 6.11
CA ILE A 88 -5.96 -11.17 5.21
C ILE A 88 -6.71 -11.76 4.02
N GLU A 89 -6.18 -12.80 3.36
CA GLU A 89 -6.84 -13.44 2.22
C GLU A 89 -8.24 -13.96 2.59
N LYS A 90 -8.41 -14.53 3.80
CA LYS A 90 -9.73 -14.96 4.29
C LYS A 90 -10.71 -13.79 4.40
N ILE A 91 -10.25 -12.63 4.90
CA ILE A 91 -11.08 -11.42 5.01
C ILE A 91 -11.50 -10.96 3.61
N VAL A 92 -10.54 -10.81 2.69
CA VAL A 92 -10.82 -10.41 1.31
C VAL A 92 -11.83 -11.35 0.64
N ARG A 93 -11.68 -12.67 0.79
CA ARG A 93 -12.63 -13.65 0.26
C ARG A 93 -14.03 -13.50 0.85
N ALA A 94 -14.14 -13.19 2.14
CA ALA A 94 -15.43 -12.96 2.78
C ALA A 94 -16.10 -11.67 2.28
N GLU A 95 -15.34 -10.59 2.14
CA GLU A 95 -15.85 -9.30 1.63
C GLU A 95 -16.30 -9.41 0.17
N THR A 96 -15.50 -10.03 -0.69
CA THR A 96 -15.81 -10.24 -2.11
C THR A 96 -16.96 -11.22 -2.33
N ALA A 97 -17.13 -12.24 -1.48
CA ALA A 97 -18.30 -13.10 -1.52
C ALA A 97 -19.59 -12.36 -1.12
N MET A 98 -19.50 -11.36 -0.24
CA MET A 98 -20.64 -10.58 0.23
C MET A 98 -21.05 -9.49 -0.78
N TRP A 99 -20.10 -8.78 -1.37
CA TRP A 99 -20.36 -7.61 -2.22
C TRP A 99 -20.21 -7.89 -3.72
N GLY A 100 -19.44 -8.90 -4.09
CA GLY A 100 -18.94 -9.11 -5.45
C GLY A 100 -17.49 -8.65 -5.61
N PRO A 101 -16.89 -8.92 -6.78
CA PRO A 101 -15.51 -8.53 -7.07
C PRO A 101 -15.36 -7.00 -7.17
N PRO A 102 -14.24 -6.43 -6.70
CA PRO A 102 -14.01 -4.99 -6.73
C PRO A 102 -13.64 -4.49 -8.14
N ASP A 103 -13.77 -3.18 -8.36
CA ASP A 103 -13.48 -2.55 -9.66
C ASP A 103 -11.97 -2.36 -9.91
N PHE A 104 -11.13 -2.27 -8.87
CA PHE A 104 -9.68 -2.18 -9.01
C PHE A 104 -9.09 -3.51 -9.49
N ASP A 105 -7.92 -3.46 -10.14
CA ASP A 105 -7.19 -4.68 -10.54
C ASP A 105 -6.22 -5.15 -9.45
N GLU A 106 -5.66 -4.20 -8.69
CA GLU A 106 -4.68 -4.46 -7.65
C GLU A 106 -5.00 -3.65 -6.39
N TYR A 107 -4.73 -4.21 -5.21
CA TYR A 107 -4.90 -3.54 -3.91
C TYR A 107 -3.72 -3.82 -2.99
N THR A 108 -3.24 -2.78 -2.30
CA THR A 108 -2.04 -2.88 -1.45
C THR A 108 -2.37 -2.67 0.03
N PHE A 109 -2.09 -3.69 0.85
CA PHE A 109 -2.04 -3.55 2.31
C PHE A 109 -0.63 -3.13 2.72
N LEU A 110 -0.47 -1.88 3.16
CA LEU A 110 0.78 -1.35 3.71
C LEU A 110 0.73 -1.46 5.24
N ILE A 111 1.51 -2.37 5.80
CA ILE A 111 1.53 -2.64 7.24
C ILE A 111 2.90 -2.25 7.79
N HIS A 112 2.91 -1.27 8.68
CA HIS A 112 4.10 -0.79 9.36
C HIS A 112 4.02 -1.16 10.85
N TYR A 113 4.95 -2.00 11.30
CA TYR A 113 5.17 -2.24 12.72
C TYR A 113 6.08 -1.16 13.30
N ALA A 114 5.50 -0.20 14.01
CA ALA A 114 6.19 0.85 14.72
C ALA A 114 7.11 0.27 15.80
N ALA A 115 8.26 0.92 16.02
CA ALA A 115 9.26 0.46 16.97
C ALA A 115 9.01 0.93 18.41
N ASP A 116 7.79 1.38 18.74
CA ASP A 116 7.44 1.99 20.02
C ASP A 116 6.43 1.17 20.86
N ASP A 117 5.87 0.08 20.32
CA ASP A 117 4.89 -0.81 20.96
C ASP A 117 3.62 -0.10 21.49
N GLU A 118 3.36 1.15 21.08
CA GLU A 118 2.22 1.96 21.54
C GLU A 118 1.45 2.66 20.42
N SER A 119 2.03 2.76 19.23
CA SER A 119 1.37 3.31 18.05
C SER A 119 0.35 2.32 17.47
N GLY A 120 -0.83 2.82 17.11
CA GLY A 120 -1.85 2.03 16.43
C GLY A 120 -2.77 2.93 15.62
N ASP A 121 -2.90 2.66 14.32
CA ASP A 121 -3.77 3.42 13.41
C ASP A 121 -4.11 2.63 12.14
N GLY A 122 -5.16 3.04 11.44
CA GLY A 122 -5.54 2.51 10.14
C GLY A 122 -6.28 3.54 9.31
N MET A 123 -5.84 3.71 8.06
CA MET A 123 -6.48 4.60 7.08
C MET A 123 -6.76 3.83 5.78
N GLU A 124 -8.00 3.89 5.32
CA GLU A 124 -8.41 3.37 4.02
C GLU A 124 -8.04 4.32 2.88
N HIS A 125 -7.77 3.74 1.72
CA HIS A 125 -7.53 4.47 0.48
C HIS A 125 -8.16 3.72 -0.70
N LEU A 126 -8.32 4.39 -1.85
CA LEU A 126 -9.05 3.84 -3.00
C LEU A 126 -8.53 2.47 -3.48
N THR A 127 -7.22 2.27 -3.49
CA THR A 127 -6.57 1.01 -3.93
C THR A 127 -5.53 0.50 -2.94
N SER A 128 -5.59 0.95 -1.69
CA SER A 128 -4.65 0.52 -0.66
C SER A 128 -5.20 0.81 0.74
N THR A 129 -4.48 0.35 1.76
CA THR A 129 -4.68 0.83 3.13
C THR A 129 -3.33 0.95 3.80
N GLN A 130 -3.20 1.91 4.69
CA GLN A 130 -2.05 2.05 5.58
C GLN A 130 -2.48 1.68 7.00
N ILE A 131 -1.73 0.75 7.60
CA ILE A 131 -1.95 0.28 8.97
C ILE A 131 -0.63 0.45 9.73
N ILE A 132 -0.72 1.02 10.92
CA ILE A 132 0.37 1.12 11.88
C ILE A 132 0.00 0.28 13.11
N GLU A 133 0.94 -0.56 13.55
CA GLU A 133 0.82 -1.44 14.73
C GLU A 133 2.13 -1.46 15.52
#